data_AF-A0A941PJ11-F1
#
_entry.id   AF-A0A941PJ11-F1
#
_cell.length_a   1.000
_cell.length_b   1.000
_cell.length_c   1.000
_cell.angle_alpha   90.00
_cell.angle_beta   90.00
_cell.angle_gamma   90.00
#
_symmetry.space_group_name_H-M   'P 1'
#
loop_
_entity.id
_entity.type
_entity.pdbx_description
1 polymer ?
#
loop_
_entity_poly.entity_id
_entity_poly.type
_entity_poly.pdbx_seq_one_letter_code
_entity_poly.pdbx_strand_id
1 'polypeptide(L)'
;MRRTFRGFCGALLLAASVGALNVGAAFAQDLDALSSRILDNPGDVSLNLQYAHAAEAAGKPRLALAAYERILINDPGNEEARQGYERVRRIIEPAYTTTRIELGARWDSDPLNVRNGNEATTYFVNASMVDERAFGSMRWRTILNGEADYTPDIDLLNYAYAGVQTGPIVFMSPHIAMLPAIGGGIASLDGDLYFADVNLSLTFEGRGAGFSYWTRARGGWRDYGDTSIAQSGSYAELV
;
A
#
# COMPACT_ATOMS: atom_id res chain seq x y z
N MET A 1 -22.11 -30.92 -14.40
CA MET A 1 -22.65 -30.91 -13.02
C MET A 1 -22.42 -29.51 -12.46
N ARG A 2 -23.45 -28.65 -12.46
CA ARG A 2 -23.35 -27.23 -12.07
C ARG A 2 -23.43 -27.12 -10.55
N ARG A 3 -22.37 -26.65 -9.88
CA ARG A 3 -22.41 -26.22 -8.47
C ARG A 3 -22.18 -24.71 -8.38
N THR A 4 -23.11 -24.08 -7.70
CA THR A 4 -23.37 -22.65 -7.57
C THR A 4 -22.38 -21.96 -6.64
N PHE A 5 -21.63 -20.99 -7.18
CA PHE A 5 -20.71 -20.09 -6.47
C PHE A 5 -21.45 -18.85 -5.94
N ARG A 6 -22.52 -19.04 -5.17
CA ARG A 6 -23.29 -17.95 -4.53
C ARG A 6 -23.30 -18.19 -3.02
N GLY A 7 -22.35 -17.60 -2.30
CA GLY A 7 -22.36 -17.73 -0.84
C GLY A 7 -21.26 -17.03 -0.04
N PHE A 8 -20.29 -16.34 -0.64
CA PHE A 8 -19.13 -15.84 0.14
C PHE A 8 -18.94 -14.31 0.18
N CYS A 9 -19.72 -13.50 -0.55
CA CYS A 9 -19.52 -12.04 -0.60
C CYS A 9 -20.42 -11.23 0.36
N GLY A 10 -21.08 -11.85 1.34
CA GLY A 10 -22.16 -11.20 2.10
C GLY A 10 -21.84 -10.65 3.49
N ALA A 11 -20.67 -10.93 4.09
CA ALA A 11 -20.52 -10.80 5.55
C ALA A 11 -19.37 -9.89 6.05
N LEU A 12 -18.72 -9.11 5.18
CA LEU A 12 -17.53 -8.32 5.55
C LEU A 12 -17.74 -6.78 5.56
N LEU A 13 -18.97 -6.29 5.43
CA LEU A 13 -19.26 -4.85 5.25
C LEU A 13 -20.13 -4.19 6.34
N LEU A 14 -20.27 -4.77 7.53
CA LEU A 14 -21.23 -4.27 8.53
C LEU A 14 -20.78 -4.38 10.00
N ALA A 15 -19.53 -4.01 10.30
CA ALA A 15 -19.03 -3.98 11.69
C ALA A 15 -18.08 -2.80 12.02
N ALA A 16 -18.23 -1.64 11.37
CA ALA A 16 -17.34 -0.49 11.61
C ALA A 16 -18.06 0.84 11.83
N SER A 17 -19.28 0.83 12.38
CA SER A 17 -20.09 2.05 12.47
C SER A 17 -20.85 2.22 13.79
N VAL A 18 -20.25 1.93 14.95
CA VAL A 18 -20.73 2.49 16.23
C VAL A 18 -19.57 2.69 17.18
N GLY A 19 -19.17 3.94 17.43
CA GLY A 19 -18.22 4.25 18.50
C GLY A 19 -17.30 5.45 18.26
N ALA A 20 -17.84 6.61 17.89
CA ALA A 20 -17.05 7.85 17.87
C ALA A 20 -17.92 9.07 18.21
N LEU A 21 -18.39 9.14 19.45
CA LEU A 21 -18.95 10.38 20.00
C LEU A 21 -18.42 10.57 21.44
N ASN A 22 -17.81 11.75 21.67
CA ASN A 22 -17.37 12.34 22.95
C ASN A 22 -15.94 12.08 23.47
N VAL A 23 -14.92 12.50 22.71
CA VAL A 23 -13.55 12.75 23.26
C VAL A 23 -13.01 14.16 22.95
N GLY A 24 -13.72 14.99 22.18
CA GLY A 24 -13.16 16.23 21.60
C GLY A 24 -13.05 17.47 22.50
N ALA A 25 -13.69 17.50 23.68
CA ALA A 25 -13.84 18.76 24.44
C ALA A 25 -12.65 19.12 25.35
N ALA A 26 -11.98 18.13 25.95
CA ALA A 26 -10.88 18.40 26.90
C ALA A 26 -9.61 18.88 26.19
N PHE A 27 -9.27 18.30 25.03
CA PHE A 27 -8.07 18.65 24.27
C PHE A 27 -8.11 20.04 23.62
N ALA A 28 -9.31 20.61 23.41
CA ALA A 28 -9.46 21.92 22.80
C ALA A 28 -9.02 23.07 23.72
N GLN A 29 -9.25 22.95 25.03
CA GLN A 29 -8.94 24.00 26.01
C GLN A 29 -7.42 24.18 26.23
N ASP A 30 -6.64 23.10 26.21
CA ASP A 30 -5.18 23.16 26.34
C ASP A 30 -4.51 23.80 25.11
N LEU A 31 -5.08 23.58 23.92
CA LEU A 31 -4.56 24.14 22.67
C LEU A 31 -4.66 25.66 22.59
N ASP A 32 -5.78 26.25 23.03
CA ASP A 32 -5.98 27.70 22.98
C ASP A 32 -5.05 28.44 23.95
N ALA A 33 -4.80 27.84 25.13
CA ALA A 33 -3.86 28.37 26.11
C ALA A 33 -2.40 28.27 25.63
N LEU A 34 -2.02 27.17 24.96
CA LEU A 34 -0.72 27.05 24.31
C LEU A 34 -0.60 28.05 23.14
N SER A 35 -1.64 28.19 22.31
CA SER A 35 -1.66 29.13 21.18
C SER A 35 -1.43 30.57 21.64
N SER A 36 -2.08 30.99 22.73
CA SER A 36 -1.95 32.35 23.27
C SER A 36 -0.51 32.65 23.69
N ARG A 37 0.13 31.70 24.39
CA ARG A 37 1.55 31.83 24.78
C ARG A 37 2.49 31.89 23.57
N ILE A 38 2.16 31.17 22.49
CA ILE A 38 2.96 31.21 21.25
C ILE A 38 2.84 32.59 20.59
N LEU A 39 1.67 33.24 20.64
CA LEU A 39 1.54 34.61 20.10
C LEU A 39 2.45 35.60 20.81
N ASP A 40 2.69 35.41 22.12
CA ASP A 40 3.61 36.24 22.90
C ASP A 40 5.09 35.92 22.61
N ASN A 41 5.42 34.66 22.30
CA ASN A 41 6.76 34.24 21.94
C ASN A 41 6.76 33.15 20.85
N PRO A 42 6.68 33.52 19.56
CA PRO A 42 6.52 32.55 18.47
C PRO A 42 7.80 31.76 18.18
N GLY A 43 8.95 32.24 18.64
CA GLY A 43 10.26 31.63 18.45
C GLY A 43 10.59 30.52 19.46
N ASP A 44 9.77 30.34 20.50
CA ASP A 44 10.03 29.34 21.54
C ASP A 44 9.83 27.92 21.00
N VAL A 45 10.93 27.22 20.74
CA VAL A 45 10.94 25.85 20.23
C VAL A 45 10.20 24.89 21.17
N SER A 46 10.40 25.03 22.49
CA SER A 46 9.82 24.13 23.49
C SER A 46 8.30 24.27 23.56
N LEU A 47 7.81 25.50 23.43
CA LEU A 47 6.39 25.81 23.45
C LEU A 47 5.71 25.35 22.15
N ASN A 48 6.36 25.53 21.00
CA ASN A 48 5.85 25.02 19.73
C ASN A 48 5.82 23.48 19.71
N LEU A 49 6.78 22.78 20.34
CA LEU A 49 6.76 21.32 20.46
C LEU A 49 5.57 20.84 21.30
N GLN A 50 5.33 21.46 22.45
CA GLN A 50 4.17 21.15 23.29
C GLN A 50 2.84 21.35 22.52
N TYR A 51 2.73 22.45 21.78
CA TYR A 51 1.56 22.72 20.94
C TYR A 51 1.41 21.70 19.81
N ALA A 52 2.51 21.30 19.15
CA ALA A 52 2.47 20.31 18.09
C ALA A 52 1.95 18.97 18.60
N HIS A 53 2.47 18.50 19.74
CA HIS A 53 2.01 17.26 20.40
C HIS A 53 0.55 17.33 20.82
N ALA A 54 0.12 18.45 21.42
CA ALA A 54 -1.28 18.67 21.77
C ALA A 54 -2.20 18.70 20.53
N ALA A 55 -1.73 19.27 19.43
CA ALA A 55 -2.49 19.36 18.18
C ALA A 55 -2.61 17.99 17.49
N GLU A 56 -1.57 17.15 17.53
CA GLU A 56 -1.65 15.76 17.08
C GLU A 56 -2.62 14.95 17.96
N ALA A 57 -2.52 15.06 19.29
CA ALA A 57 -3.42 14.38 20.22
C ALA A 57 -4.89 14.80 20.03
N ALA A 58 -5.13 16.07 19.67
CA ALA A 58 -6.45 16.60 19.36
C ALA A 58 -6.96 16.27 17.95
N GLY A 59 -6.20 15.52 17.13
CA GLY A 59 -6.57 15.20 15.75
C GLY A 59 -6.60 16.41 14.82
N LYS A 60 -5.78 17.44 15.10
CA LYS A 60 -5.65 18.67 14.30
C LYS A 60 -4.30 18.71 13.55
N PRO A 61 -4.06 17.81 12.59
CA PRO A 61 -2.73 17.64 11.98
C PRO A 61 -2.25 18.89 11.23
N ARG A 62 -3.15 19.71 10.67
CA ARG A 62 -2.75 20.98 10.03
C ARG A 62 -2.15 21.98 11.02
N LEU A 63 -2.64 22.02 12.26
CA LEU A 63 -2.09 22.89 13.30
C LEU A 63 -0.74 22.35 13.82
N ALA A 64 -0.64 21.04 13.97
CA ALA A 64 0.62 20.38 14.30
C ALA A 64 1.70 20.65 13.24
N LEU A 65 1.35 20.54 11.94
CA LEU A 65 2.27 20.82 10.84
C LEU A 65 2.82 22.25 10.92
N ALA A 66 1.95 23.23 11.09
CA ALA A 66 2.34 24.63 11.20
C ALA A 66 3.25 24.89 12.42
N ALA A 67 3.09 24.15 13.51
CA ALA A 67 3.97 24.24 14.68
C ALA A 67 5.35 23.64 14.41
N TYR A 68 5.42 22.47 13.77
CA TYR A 68 6.69 21.89 13.34
C TYR A 68 7.43 22.75 12.32
N GLU A 69 6.72 23.35 11.36
CA GLU A 69 7.30 24.31 10.41
C GLU A 69 7.91 25.51 11.13
N ARG A 70 7.22 26.08 12.13
CA ARG A 70 7.76 27.18 12.96
C ARG A 70 9.03 26.78 13.70
N ILE A 71 9.09 25.55 14.25
CA ILE A 71 10.30 25.05 14.90
C ILE A 71 11.44 24.95 13.89
N LEU A 72 11.21 24.33 12.73
CA LEU A 72 12.25 24.11 11.71
C LEU A 72 12.77 25.42 11.08
N ILE A 73 11.97 26.49 11.08
CA ILE A 73 12.42 27.83 10.68
C ILE A 73 13.44 28.39 11.68
N ASN A 74 13.21 28.20 12.99
CA ASN A 74 14.05 28.75 14.05
C ASN A 74 15.22 27.85 14.44
N ASP A 75 15.03 26.53 14.35
CA ASP A 75 15.99 25.48 14.66
C ASP A 75 15.91 24.37 13.58
N PRO A 76 16.61 24.55 12.45
CA PRO A 76 16.62 23.56 11.36
C PRO A 76 17.23 22.20 11.75
N GLY A 77 18.01 22.15 12.83
CA GLY A 77 18.65 20.93 13.34
C GLY A 77 17.74 20.11 14.27
N ASN A 78 16.53 20.57 14.52
CA ASN A 78 15.61 19.91 15.45
C ASN A 78 15.08 18.58 14.89
N GLU A 79 15.68 17.47 15.33
CA GLU A 79 15.33 16.13 14.86
C GLU A 79 13.87 15.74 15.16
N GLU A 80 13.38 16.08 16.36
CA GLU A 80 12.00 15.77 16.76
C GLU A 80 11.00 16.51 15.87
N ALA A 81 11.21 17.80 15.63
CA ALA A 81 10.34 18.58 14.76
C ALA A 81 10.38 18.10 13.31
N ARG A 82 11.54 17.67 12.83
CA ARG A 82 11.68 17.08 11.49
C ARG A 82 10.90 15.78 11.36
N GLN A 83 11.02 14.88 12.33
CA GLN A 83 10.25 13.63 12.37
C GLN A 83 8.74 13.89 12.47
N GLY A 84 8.34 14.84 13.31
CA GLY A 84 6.94 15.26 13.46
C GLY A 84 6.37 15.87 12.19
N TYR A 85 7.10 16.79 11.56
CA TYR A 85 6.74 17.40 10.28
C TYR A 85 6.48 16.35 9.21
N GLU A 86 7.41 15.41 9.01
CA GLU A 86 7.28 14.38 7.99
C GLU A 86 6.11 13.43 8.25
N ARG A 87 5.90 13.01 9.52
CA ARG A 87 4.75 12.18 9.93
C ARG A 87 3.43 12.89 9.65
N VAL A 88 3.27 14.12 10.12
CA VAL A 88 2.04 14.90 9.97
C VAL A 88 1.77 15.24 8.51
N ARG A 89 2.81 15.60 7.74
CA ARG A 89 2.70 15.85 6.31
C ARG A 89 2.15 14.65 5.55
N ARG A 90 2.57 13.43 5.92
CA ARG A 90 2.01 12.20 5.34
C ARG A 90 0.54 12.00 5.71
N ILE A 91 0.13 12.28 6.95
CA ILE A 91 -1.28 12.15 7.36
C ILE A 91 -2.18 13.06 6.51
N ILE A 92 -1.78 14.31 6.29
CA ILE A 92 -2.58 15.28 5.52
C ILE A 92 -2.44 15.17 4.01
N GLU A 93 -1.54 14.31 3.52
CA GLU A 93 -1.33 14.10 2.09
C GLU A 93 -2.67 13.69 1.45
N PRO A 94 -3.08 14.35 0.34
CA PRO A 94 -4.33 14.01 -0.31
C PRO A 94 -4.41 12.53 -0.63
N ALA A 95 -5.62 12.00 -0.49
CA ALA A 95 -5.91 10.65 -0.94
C ALA A 95 -5.72 10.59 -2.46
N TYR A 96 -5.05 9.56 -2.97
CA TYR A 96 -4.77 9.45 -4.41
C TYR A 96 -5.07 8.04 -4.92
N THR A 97 -5.28 7.99 -6.22
CA THR A 97 -5.39 6.76 -6.99
C THR A 97 -4.48 6.90 -8.20
N THR A 98 -3.55 5.97 -8.36
CA THR A 98 -2.67 5.92 -9.54
C THR A 98 -2.93 4.63 -10.27
N THR A 99 -3.24 4.73 -11.56
CA THR A 99 -3.39 3.57 -12.45
C THR A 99 -2.31 3.63 -13.51
N ARG A 100 -1.65 2.51 -13.75
CA ARG A 100 -0.68 2.30 -14.83
C ARG A 100 -1.17 1.14 -15.68
N ILE A 101 -1.20 1.35 -16.99
CA ILE A 101 -1.52 0.33 -17.97
C ILE A 101 -0.38 0.34 -18.99
N GLU A 102 0.13 -0.84 -19.32
CA GLU A 102 1.14 -1.07 -20.33
C GLU A 102 0.62 -2.15 -21.28
N LEU A 103 0.73 -1.90 -22.57
CA LEU A 103 0.28 -2.78 -23.63
C LEU A 103 1.45 -2.96 -24.60
N GLY A 104 1.68 -4.18 -25.08
CA GLY A 104 2.76 -4.39 -26.04
C GLY A 104 2.67 -5.73 -26.75
N ALA A 105 3.66 -5.96 -27.61
CA ALA A 105 3.88 -7.21 -28.29
C ALA A 105 5.36 -7.61 -28.15
N ARG A 106 5.61 -8.91 -27.99
CA ARG A 106 6.93 -9.52 -27.94
C ARG A 106 7.00 -10.58 -29.02
N TRP A 107 8.03 -10.54 -29.86
CA TRP A 107 8.34 -11.62 -30.79
C TRP A 107 9.46 -12.47 -30.22
N ASP A 108 9.32 -13.79 -30.30
CA ASP A 108 10.32 -14.75 -29.87
C ASP A 108 10.56 -15.78 -30.99
N SER A 109 11.84 -16.02 -31.30
CA SER A 109 12.25 -17.02 -32.30
C SER A 109 12.22 -18.45 -31.78
N ASP A 110 12.25 -18.65 -30.46
CA ASP A 110 12.19 -19.96 -29.81
C ASP A 110 11.46 -19.89 -28.44
N PRO A 111 10.14 -19.57 -28.45
CA PRO A 111 9.33 -19.33 -27.26
C PRO A 111 9.19 -20.56 -26.34
N LEU A 112 9.33 -21.77 -26.87
CA LEU A 112 9.23 -23.01 -26.09
C LEU A 112 10.60 -23.60 -25.72
N ASN A 113 11.70 -22.99 -26.19
CA ASN A 113 13.07 -23.48 -26.01
C ASN A 113 13.21 -24.95 -26.43
N VAL A 114 12.69 -25.29 -27.62
CA VAL A 114 12.70 -26.65 -28.17
C VAL A 114 13.40 -26.67 -29.51
N ARG A 115 14.14 -27.76 -29.79
CA ARG A 115 14.88 -27.90 -31.05
C ARG A 115 13.91 -27.86 -32.24
N ASN A 116 14.11 -26.89 -33.14
CA ASN A 116 13.22 -26.59 -34.27
C ASN A 116 11.81 -26.11 -33.84
N GLY A 117 11.74 -25.31 -32.77
CA GLY A 117 10.52 -24.64 -32.34
C GLY A 117 9.99 -23.65 -33.37
N ASN A 118 8.70 -23.33 -33.25
CA ASN A 118 8.07 -22.26 -34.03
C ASN A 118 8.42 -20.92 -33.42
N GLU A 119 8.56 -19.88 -34.25
CA GLU A 119 8.49 -18.50 -33.76
C GLU A 119 7.07 -18.17 -33.28
N ALA A 120 6.93 -17.20 -32.38
CA ALA A 120 5.63 -16.72 -31.95
C ALA A 120 5.65 -15.23 -31.60
N THR A 121 4.48 -14.61 -31.70
CA THR A 121 4.25 -13.26 -31.17
C THR A 121 3.30 -13.31 -29.98
N THR A 122 3.73 -12.78 -28.83
CA THR A 122 2.90 -12.63 -27.62
C THR A 122 2.43 -11.19 -27.50
N TYR A 123 1.13 -10.98 -27.35
CA TYR A 123 0.55 -9.70 -26.95
C TYR A 123 0.38 -9.68 -25.44
N PHE A 124 0.84 -8.61 -24.78
CA PHE A 124 0.78 -8.52 -23.33
C PHE A 124 0.06 -7.24 -22.86
N VAL A 125 -0.55 -7.36 -21.68
CA VAL A 125 -1.17 -6.28 -20.93
C VAL A 125 -0.73 -6.35 -19.48
N ASN A 126 -0.10 -5.29 -18.97
CA ASN A 126 0.19 -5.12 -17.56
C ASN A 126 -0.61 -3.95 -17.00
N ALA A 127 -1.37 -4.19 -15.93
CA ALA A 127 -2.16 -3.18 -15.25
C ALA A 127 -1.83 -3.16 -13.76
N SER A 128 -1.62 -1.97 -13.19
CA SER A 128 -1.52 -1.79 -11.75
C SER A 128 -2.31 -0.58 -11.30
N MET A 129 -2.96 -0.69 -10.16
CA MET A 129 -3.68 0.40 -9.51
C MET A 129 -3.26 0.46 -8.05
N VAL A 130 -2.86 1.65 -7.60
CA VAL A 130 -2.57 1.94 -6.20
C VAL A 130 -3.59 2.96 -5.72
N ASP A 131 -4.33 2.62 -4.68
CA ASP A 131 -5.27 3.50 -4.00
C ASP A 131 -4.80 3.72 -2.56
N GLU A 132 -4.63 4.97 -2.15
CA GLU A 132 -4.20 5.32 -0.81
C GLU A 132 -5.15 6.33 -0.17
N ARG A 133 -5.75 5.93 0.96
CA ARG A 133 -6.77 6.71 1.67
C ARG A 133 -6.39 6.91 3.13
N ALA A 134 -6.76 8.05 3.70
CA ALA A 134 -6.69 8.25 5.15
C ALA A 134 -7.89 7.57 5.83
N PHE A 135 -7.61 6.80 6.88
CA PHE A 135 -8.60 6.20 7.78
C PHE A 135 -8.19 6.54 9.22
N GLY A 136 -8.81 7.59 9.78
CA GLY A 136 -8.42 8.11 11.10
C GLY A 136 -7.00 8.68 11.09
N SER A 137 -6.16 8.21 12.01
CA SER A 137 -4.75 8.60 12.12
C SER A 137 -3.81 7.77 11.23
N MET A 138 -4.33 6.76 10.54
CA MET A 138 -3.56 5.87 9.68
C MET A 138 -3.90 6.08 8.21
N ARG A 139 -3.00 5.63 7.35
CA ARG A 139 -3.26 5.54 5.91
C ARG A 139 -3.39 4.07 5.53
N TRP A 140 -4.33 3.80 4.64
CA TRP A 140 -4.59 2.47 4.12
C TRP A 140 -4.26 2.46 2.64
N ARG A 141 -3.51 1.46 2.19
CA ARG A 141 -3.15 1.27 0.79
C ARG A 141 -3.77 -0.01 0.27
N THR A 142 -4.41 0.09 -0.87
CA THR A 142 -4.88 -1.04 -1.67
C THR A 142 -4.11 -1.05 -2.99
N ILE A 143 -3.56 -2.19 -3.36
CA ILE A 143 -2.83 -2.39 -4.61
C ILE A 143 -3.56 -3.49 -5.37
N LEU A 144 -3.91 -3.20 -6.62
CA LEU A 144 -4.37 -4.16 -7.59
C LEU A 144 -3.29 -4.33 -8.65
N ASN A 145 -3.06 -5.56 -9.07
CA ASN A 145 -2.13 -5.90 -10.14
C ASN A 145 -2.78 -6.92 -11.06
N GLY A 146 -2.60 -6.75 -12.36
CA GLY A 146 -3.08 -7.66 -13.37
C GLY A 146 -2.08 -7.77 -14.50
N GLU A 147 -1.93 -8.97 -15.03
CA GLU A 147 -1.07 -9.29 -16.17
C GLU A 147 -1.82 -10.27 -17.06
N ALA A 148 -1.71 -10.11 -18.38
CA ALA A 148 -2.26 -11.06 -19.33
C ALA A 148 -1.39 -11.12 -20.57
N ASP A 149 -0.99 -12.33 -20.93
CA ASP A 149 -0.23 -12.69 -22.13
C ASP A 149 -1.09 -13.56 -23.03
N TYR A 150 -1.12 -13.21 -24.31
CA TYR A 150 -1.84 -13.95 -25.34
C TYR A 150 -0.91 -14.24 -26.52
N THR A 151 -0.67 -15.52 -26.78
CA THR A 151 0.22 -16.02 -27.83
C THR A 151 -0.61 -16.82 -28.84
N PRO A 152 -1.08 -16.20 -29.95
CA PRO A 152 -2.02 -16.83 -30.88
C PRO A 152 -1.51 -18.14 -31.50
N ASP A 153 -0.19 -18.26 -31.65
CA ASP A 153 0.46 -19.40 -32.28
C ASP A 153 0.69 -20.57 -31.31
N ILE A 154 0.63 -20.32 -30.00
CA ILE A 154 1.01 -21.27 -28.93
C ILE A 154 0.16 -21.03 -27.67
N ASP A 155 -0.99 -21.71 -27.59
CA ASP A 155 -1.94 -21.51 -26.48
C ASP A 155 -1.39 -21.88 -25.10
N LEU A 156 -0.43 -22.82 -25.02
CA LEU A 156 0.26 -23.21 -23.78
C LEU A 156 0.93 -22.03 -23.05
N LEU A 157 1.20 -20.93 -23.76
CA LEU A 157 1.83 -19.71 -23.23
C LEU A 157 0.82 -18.61 -22.87
N ASN A 158 -0.48 -18.86 -23.06
CA ASN A 158 -1.51 -17.90 -22.65
C ASN A 158 -1.57 -17.85 -21.12
N TYR A 159 -1.17 -16.73 -20.53
CA TYR A 159 -1.11 -16.53 -19.09
C TYR A 159 -2.00 -15.36 -18.70
N ALA A 160 -2.70 -15.46 -17.57
CA ALA A 160 -3.33 -14.30 -16.97
C ALA A 160 -3.24 -14.38 -15.46
N TYR A 161 -3.05 -13.23 -14.82
CA TYR A 161 -2.96 -13.11 -13.38
C TYR A 161 -3.70 -11.87 -12.91
N ALA A 162 -4.41 -11.99 -11.79
CA ALA A 162 -5.01 -10.88 -11.09
C ALA A 162 -4.75 -11.04 -9.60
N GLY A 163 -4.26 -9.99 -8.95
CA GLY A 163 -3.98 -9.97 -7.52
C GLY A 163 -4.45 -8.67 -6.87
N VAL A 164 -4.79 -8.78 -5.60
CA VAL A 164 -5.14 -7.67 -4.73
C VAL A 164 -4.41 -7.82 -3.41
N GLN A 165 -3.90 -6.71 -2.88
CA GLN A 165 -3.40 -6.63 -1.52
C GLN A 165 -3.84 -5.32 -0.87
N THR A 166 -4.12 -5.36 0.42
CA THR A 166 -4.59 -4.20 1.16
C THR A 166 -4.09 -4.21 2.60
N GLY A 167 -3.73 -3.04 3.12
CA GLY A 167 -3.20 -2.93 4.47
C GLY A 167 -2.86 -1.50 4.89
N PRO A 168 -2.60 -1.28 6.19
CA PRO A 168 -2.18 0.02 6.70
C PRO A 168 -0.73 0.36 6.33
N ILE A 169 -0.42 1.65 6.29
CA ILE A 169 0.94 2.17 6.20
C ILE A 169 1.38 2.59 7.60
N VAL A 170 2.45 1.97 8.08
CA VAL A 170 3.08 2.27 9.37
C VAL A 170 4.41 2.97 9.12
N PHE A 171 4.53 4.24 9.50
CA PHE A 171 5.77 4.99 9.38
C PHE A 171 6.70 4.61 10.54
N MET A 172 7.81 3.95 10.24
CA MET A 172 8.82 3.54 11.24
C MET A 172 9.84 4.65 11.49
N SER A 173 10.17 5.39 10.44
CA SER A 173 11.02 6.57 10.48
C SER A 173 10.54 7.55 9.40
N PRO A 174 11.07 8.78 9.36
CA PRO A 174 10.60 9.77 8.38
C PRO A 174 10.79 9.31 6.92
N HIS A 175 11.77 8.43 6.71
CA HIS A 175 12.19 7.94 5.40
C HIS A 175 11.83 6.47 5.16
N ILE A 176 11.20 5.78 6.11
CA ILE A 176 10.88 4.34 6.03
C ILE A 176 9.42 4.12 6.42
N ALA A 177 8.68 3.51 5.49
CA ALA A 177 7.32 3.04 5.69
C ALA A 177 7.30 1.50 5.64
N MET A 178 6.51 0.91 6.53
CA MET A 178 6.21 -0.51 6.56
C MET A 178 4.73 -0.72 6.21
N LEU A 179 4.46 -1.66 5.32
CA LEU A 179 3.14 -1.99 4.82
C LEU A 179 2.87 -3.48 5.09
N PRO A 180 2.36 -3.83 6.28
CA PRO A 180 1.74 -5.14 6.47
C PRO A 180 0.46 -5.19 5.65
N ALA A 181 0.26 -6.25 4.86
CA ALA A 181 -0.92 -6.39 4.02
C ALA A 181 -1.41 -7.83 3.97
N ILE A 182 -2.72 -7.98 3.78
CA ILE A 182 -3.35 -9.23 3.37
C ILE A 182 -3.71 -9.14 1.91
N GLY A 183 -3.58 -10.23 1.19
CA GLY A 183 -3.89 -10.27 -0.23
C GLY A 183 -4.23 -11.66 -0.72
N GLY A 184 -4.46 -11.73 -2.01
CA GLY A 184 -4.69 -12.96 -2.73
C GLY A 184 -4.62 -12.72 -4.23
N GLY A 185 -4.49 -13.79 -4.98
CA GLY A 185 -4.44 -13.72 -6.43
C GLY A 185 -4.93 -15.00 -7.08
N ILE A 186 -5.25 -14.89 -8.35
CA ILE A 186 -5.64 -15.99 -9.21
C ILE A 186 -4.86 -15.89 -10.51
N ALA A 187 -4.36 -17.03 -10.98
CA ALA A 187 -3.66 -17.14 -12.25
C ALA A 187 -4.28 -18.26 -13.09
N SER A 188 -4.33 -18.05 -14.40
CA SER A 188 -4.64 -19.05 -15.41
C SER A 188 -3.48 -19.24 -16.36
N LEU A 189 -3.29 -20.46 -16.84
CA LEU A 189 -2.32 -20.84 -17.86
C LEU A 189 -3.03 -21.76 -18.85
N ASP A 190 -2.88 -21.50 -20.15
CA ASP A 190 -3.58 -22.24 -21.22
C ASP A 190 -5.11 -22.27 -21.03
N GLY A 191 -5.67 -21.18 -20.50
CA GLY A 191 -7.11 -21.07 -20.19
C GLY A 191 -7.58 -21.84 -18.95
N ASP A 192 -6.75 -22.70 -18.37
CA ASP A 192 -7.05 -23.46 -17.15
C ASP A 192 -6.57 -22.71 -15.90
N LEU A 193 -7.19 -23.00 -14.75
CA LEU A 193 -6.74 -22.46 -13.46
C LEU A 193 -5.32 -22.97 -13.18
N TYR A 194 -4.35 -22.07 -13.11
CA TYR A 194 -2.97 -22.42 -12.75
C TYR A 194 -2.80 -22.45 -11.24
N PHE A 195 -3.14 -21.36 -10.57
CA PHE A 195 -3.21 -21.33 -9.10
C PHE A 195 -4.16 -20.24 -8.59
N ALA A 196 -4.59 -20.40 -7.34
CA ALA A 196 -5.14 -19.33 -6.52
C ALA A 196 -4.37 -19.27 -5.19
N ASP A 197 -4.17 -18.08 -4.64
CA ASP A 197 -3.51 -17.94 -3.34
C ASP A 197 -4.17 -16.90 -2.43
N VAL A 198 -3.96 -17.11 -1.13
CA VAL A 198 -4.18 -16.12 -0.07
C VAL A 198 -2.87 -15.94 0.67
N ASN A 199 -2.53 -14.70 0.97
CA ASN A 199 -1.22 -14.36 1.49
C ASN A 199 -1.23 -13.21 2.48
N LEU A 200 -0.19 -13.18 3.29
CA LEU A 200 0.22 -12.06 4.11
C LEU A 200 1.56 -11.56 3.58
N SER A 201 1.74 -10.25 3.58
CA SER A 201 2.98 -9.62 3.13
C SER A 201 3.41 -8.51 4.07
N LEU A 202 4.71 -8.25 4.08
CA LEU A 202 5.32 -7.12 4.76
C LEU A 202 6.24 -6.43 3.76
N THR A 203 5.83 -5.24 3.31
CA THR A 203 6.65 -4.41 2.41
C THR A 203 7.31 -3.29 3.21
N PHE A 204 8.62 -3.11 3.05
CA PHE A 204 9.33 -1.93 3.53
C PHE A 204 9.63 -1.04 2.33
N GLU A 205 9.28 0.23 2.41
CA GLU A 205 9.53 1.24 1.39
C GLU A 205 10.32 2.38 2.01
N GLY A 206 11.33 2.87 1.32
CA GLY A 206 12.06 4.04 1.77
C GLY A 206 12.60 4.91 0.66
N ARG A 207 12.99 6.13 1.04
CA ARG A 207 13.61 7.12 0.15
C ARG A 207 14.83 7.70 0.84
N GLY A 208 15.94 7.83 0.12
CA GLY A 208 17.15 8.48 0.62
C GLY A 208 17.89 9.13 -0.54
N ALA A 209 18.56 10.27 -0.31
CA ALA A 209 19.53 10.91 -1.21
C ALA A 209 19.37 10.67 -2.74
N GLY A 210 18.17 10.85 -3.31
CA GLY A 210 17.90 10.71 -4.74
C GLY A 210 17.52 9.31 -5.23
N PHE A 211 17.42 8.29 -4.37
CA PHE A 211 16.95 6.95 -4.70
C PHE A 211 15.77 6.52 -3.82
N SER A 212 14.98 5.60 -4.36
CA SER A 212 13.93 4.88 -3.64
C SER A 212 14.28 3.40 -3.58
N TYR A 213 14.01 2.77 -2.45
CA TYR A 213 14.19 1.34 -2.27
C TYR A 213 12.92 0.73 -1.70
N TRP A 214 12.72 -0.55 -2.00
CA TRP A 214 11.67 -1.34 -1.39
C TRP A 214 12.14 -2.79 -1.26
N THR A 215 11.57 -3.49 -0.28
CA THR A 215 11.70 -4.96 -0.16
C THR A 215 10.38 -5.50 0.36
N ARG A 216 10.00 -6.70 -0.08
CA ARG A 216 8.76 -7.36 0.32
C ARG A 216 9.05 -8.80 0.71
N ALA A 217 8.67 -9.16 1.93
CA ALA A 217 8.48 -10.55 2.31
C ALA A 217 6.99 -10.89 2.15
N ARG A 218 6.68 -12.01 1.51
CA ARG A 218 5.31 -12.53 1.39
C ARG A 218 5.29 -14.02 1.68
N GLY A 219 4.23 -14.47 2.34
CA GLY A 219 3.99 -15.89 2.59
C GLY A 219 2.50 -16.17 2.61
N GLY A 220 2.13 -17.39 2.26
CA GLY A 220 0.72 -17.72 2.11
C GLY A 220 0.48 -19.18 1.82
N TRP A 221 -0.76 -19.48 1.49
CA TRP A 221 -1.18 -20.78 0.99
C TRP A 221 -1.57 -20.63 -0.48
N ARG A 222 -1.09 -21.54 -1.32
CA ARG A 222 -1.40 -21.57 -2.75
C ARG A 222 -2.03 -22.92 -3.10
N ASP A 223 -3.20 -22.84 -3.73
CA ASP A 223 -3.87 -23.99 -4.32
C ASP A 223 -3.61 -24.00 -5.83
N TYR A 224 -3.04 -25.09 -6.32
CA TYR A 224 -2.82 -25.28 -7.75
C TYR A 224 -4.02 -25.99 -8.39
N GLY A 225 -4.27 -25.71 -9.67
CA GLY A 225 -5.30 -26.40 -10.43
C GLY A 225 -4.92 -27.85 -10.74
N ASP A 226 -5.92 -28.65 -11.14
CA ASP A 226 -5.78 -30.10 -11.36
C ASP A 226 -4.80 -30.47 -12.49
N THR A 227 -4.52 -29.52 -13.39
CA THR A 227 -3.56 -29.67 -14.50
C THR A 227 -2.12 -29.34 -14.10
N SER A 228 -1.91 -28.81 -12.90
CA SER A 228 -0.57 -28.46 -12.40
C SER A 228 0.18 -29.68 -11.89
N ILE A 229 1.48 -29.71 -12.13
CA ILE A 229 2.41 -30.68 -11.51
C ILE A 229 2.85 -30.27 -10.10
N ALA A 230 2.58 -29.02 -9.70
CA ALA A 230 2.92 -28.51 -8.39
C ALA A 230 1.88 -28.91 -7.33
N GLN A 231 2.35 -29.15 -6.11
CA GLN A 231 1.49 -29.48 -4.98
C GLN A 231 1.02 -28.20 -4.27
N SER A 232 -0.26 -28.15 -3.91
CA SER A 232 -0.80 -27.09 -3.06
C SER A 232 -0.12 -27.08 -1.70
N GLY A 233 0.13 -25.89 -1.16
CA GLY A 233 0.82 -25.76 0.10
C GLY A 233 1.23 -24.35 0.47
N SER A 234 1.97 -24.26 1.57
CA SER A 234 2.54 -23.00 2.04
C SER A 234 3.73 -22.58 1.18
N TYR A 235 3.84 -21.29 0.92
CA TYR A 235 5.02 -20.69 0.29
C TYR A 235 5.52 -19.48 1.07
N ALA A 236 6.78 -19.12 0.83
CA ALA A 236 7.38 -17.89 1.27
C ALA A 236 8.29 -17.34 0.16
N GLU A 237 8.21 -16.04 -0.08
CA GLU A 237 8.99 -15.32 -1.08
C GLU A 237 9.53 -14.02 -0.48
N LEU A 238 10.73 -13.63 -0.95
CA LEU A 238 11.36 -12.36 -0.64
C LEU A 238 11.73 -11.70 -1.98
N VAL A 239 11.27 -10.47 -2.17
CA VAL A 239 11.48 -9.66 -3.38
C VAL A 239 12.08 -8.30 -2.99
#